data_AF-A0A7S2NML9-F1
#
_entry.id   AF-A0A7S2NML9-F1
#
_cell.length_a   1.000
_cell.length_b   1.000
_cell.length_c   1.000
_cell.angle_alpha   90.00
_cell.angle_beta   90.00
_cell.angle_gamma   90.00
#
_symmetry.space_group_name_H-M   'P 1'
#
loop_
_entity.id
_entity.type
_entity.pdbx_description
1 polymer ?
#
loop_
_entity_poly.entity_id
_entity_poly.type
_entity_poly.pdbx_seq_one_letter_code
_entity_poly.pdbx_strand_id
1 'polypeptide(L)'
;SSLARRGVPLKRGALRARMERHGEMPNLLREPMALTKEADEHYRRHLEAVAAGHTQHVQVSGGQSPPGPQHRRRQCTDVGCVLVFLVFLYGLWVIWGVSRRSGDLAKLTHGFDWKGDICGVDRGVEDKPLLFWCAPEAGRGAQPDRGLL
;
A
#
# COMPACT_ATOMS: atom_id res chain seq x y z
N SER A 1 65.28 -9.91 1.20
CA SER A 1 65.14 -8.91 2.27
C SER A 1 63.69 -8.45 2.32
N SER A 2 62.76 -9.20 2.90
CA SER A 2 62.38 -9.25 4.33
C SER A 2 62.23 -7.87 4.98
N LEU A 3 60.99 -7.40 5.12
CA LEU A 3 60.62 -6.42 6.15
C LEU A 3 59.29 -6.83 6.79
N ALA A 4 59.40 -7.03 8.09
CA ALA A 4 58.47 -7.67 9.00
C ALA A 4 57.15 -6.91 9.20
N ARG A 5 56.04 -7.66 9.22
CA ARG A 5 54.79 -7.22 9.85
C ARG A 5 54.96 -7.30 11.37
N ARG A 6 54.89 -6.17 12.08
CA ARG A 6 54.74 -6.15 13.54
C ARG A 6 53.25 -6.14 13.87
N GLY A 7 52.74 -7.24 14.44
CA GLY A 7 51.40 -7.35 14.99
C GLY A 7 51.31 -6.70 16.37
N VAL A 8 50.16 -6.09 16.67
CA VAL A 8 49.81 -5.56 18.00
C VAL A 8 49.03 -6.65 18.76
N PRO A 9 49.37 -6.98 20.02
CA PRO A 9 48.71 -8.03 20.77
C PRO A 9 47.32 -7.59 21.26
N LEU A 10 46.27 -8.30 20.82
CA LEU A 10 44.92 -8.17 21.36
C LEU A 10 44.87 -8.79 22.77
N LYS A 11 44.73 -7.96 23.81
CA LYS A 11 44.51 -8.42 25.20
C LYS A 11 43.15 -9.12 25.33
N ARG A 12 43.13 -10.44 25.23
CA ARG A 12 41.95 -11.32 25.40
C ARG A 12 41.26 -11.24 26.78
N GLY A 13 41.85 -10.56 27.77
CA GLY A 13 41.29 -10.43 29.12
C GLY A 13 40.25 -9.33 29.31
N ALA A 14 40.22 -8.30 28.46
CA ALA A 14 39.34 -7.13 28.68
C ALA A 14 37.88 -7.35 28.23
N LEU A 15 37.62 -8.37 27.40
CA LEU A 15 36.28 -8.63 26.87
C LEU A 15 35.39 -9.41 27.86
N ARG A 16 35.99 -10.20 28.77
CA ARG A 16 35.23 -11.03 29.71
C ARG A 16 34.62 -10.25 30.87
N ALA A 17 35.20 -9.11 31.26
CA ALA A 17 34.66 -8.26 32.33
C ALA A 17 33.47 -7.37 31.89
N ARG A 18 33.17 -7.29 30.58
CA ARG A 18 32.05 -6.49 30.05
C ARG A 18 30.75 -7.29 29.90
N MET A 19 30.83 -8.62 29.98
CA MET A 19 29.69 -9.49 29.64
C MET A 19 28.83 -9.91 30.85
N GLU A 20 29.30 -9.72 32.09
CA GLU A 20 28.54 -10.10 33.31
C GLU A 20 27.75 -8.95 33.97
N ARG A 21 27.70 -7.74 33.38
CA ARG A 21 26.95 -6.60 33.95
C ARG A 21 25.59 -6.30 33.32
N HIS A 22 25.05 -7.20 32.50
CA HIS A 22 23.73 -7.02 31.88
C HIS A 22 22.78 -8.19 32.19
N GLY A 23 22.75 -8.59 33.46
CA GLY A 23 21.76 -9.52 34.03
C GLY A 23 20.58 -8.81 34.72
N GLU A 24 20.27 -7.57 34.37
CA GLU A 24 19.11 -6.86 34.90
C GLU A 24 18.43 -6.14 33.73
N MET A 25 17.20 -6.56 33.39
CA MET A 25 16.36 -5.81 32.46
C MET A 25 15.59 -4.75 33.26
N PRO A 26 15.93 -3.45 33.14
CA PRO A 26 15.08 -2.42 33.69
C PRO A 26 13.79 -2.35 32.88
N ASN A 27 12.70 -2.45 33.62
CA ASN A 27 11.32 -2.28 33.21
C ASN A 27 11.16 -1.04 32.30
N LEU A 28 10.98 -1.28 31.00
CA LEU A 28 10.87 -0.28 29.94
C LEU A 28 9.46 0.32 29.85
N LEU A 29 8.82 0.53 31.00
CA LEU A 29 7.61 1.31 31.12
C LEU A 29 7.81 2.31 32.26
N ARG A 30 7.71 3.60 31.89
CA ARG A 30 7.55 4.78 32.77
C ARG A 30 8.83 5.54 33.12
N GLU A 31 9.34 6.33 32.17
CA GLU A 31 9.89 7.67 32.43
C GLU A 31 9.60 8.54 31.19
N PRO A 32 8.84 9.66 31.29
CA PRO A 32 8.75 10.63 30.21
C PRO A 32 10.13 11.23 29.98
N MET A 33 10.52 11.43 28.72
CA MET A 33 11.87 11.83 28.30
C MET A 33 12.44 12.98 29.15
N ALA A 34 13.19 12.63 30.19
CA ALA A 34 14.06 13.55 30.90
C ALA A 34 15.22 13.84 29.95
N LEU A 35 15.05 14.90 29.15
CA LEU A 35 16.10 15.48 28.33
C LEU A 35 17.33 15.63 29.22
N THR A 36 18.42 14.95 28.89
CA THR A 36 19.64 15.01 29.68
C THR A 36 20.03 16.50 29.79
N LYS A 37 20.49 16.94 30.97
CA LYS A 37 20.86 18.35 31.19
C LYS A 37 21.86 18.86 30.12
N GLU A 38 22.68 17.95 29.60
CA GLU A 38 23.62 18.19 28.50
C GLU A 38 22.92 18.54 27.17
N ALA A 39 21.81 17.89 26.83
CA ALA A 39 21.06 18.16 25.62
C ALA A 39 20.28 19.49 25.70
N ASP A 40 19.77 19.84 26.87
CA ASP A 40 19.09 21.12 27.11
C ASP A 40 20.07 22.30 27.03
N GLU A 41 21.25 22.16 27.64
CA GLU A 41 22.29 23.20 27.61
C GLU A 41 22.84 23.42 26.20
N HIS A 42 23.01 22.34 25.43
CA HIS A 42 23.39 22.43 24.02
C HIS A 42 22.31 23.15 23.20
N TYR A 43 21.03 22.83 23.39
CA TYR A 43 19.94 23.48 22.68
C TYR A 43 19.79 24.96 23.04
N ARG A 44 19.93 25.32 24.32
CA ARG A 44 19.95 26.73 24.77
C ARG A 44 21.07 27.53 24.11
N ARG A 45 22.29 26.98 24.04
CA ARG A 45 23.42 27.66 23.38
C ARG A 45 23.15 27.91 21.89
N HIS A 46 22.52 26.96 21.19
CA HIS A 46 22.10 27.15 19.80
C HIS A 46 21.06 28.27 19.66
N LEU A 47 20.05 28.30 20.54
CA LEU A 47 19.05 29.36 20.52
C LEU A 47 19.63 30.74 20.86
N GLU A 48 20.55 30.82 21.82
CA GLU A 48 21.25 32.06 22.16
C GLU A 48 22.13 32.54 20.99
N ALA A 49 22.80 31.64 20.27
CA ALA A 49 23.56 31.99 19.07
C ALA A 49 22.67 32.51 17.93
N VAL A 50 21.50 31.90 17.72
CA VAL A 50 20.52 32.36 16.72
C VAL A 50 19.93 33.72 17.13
N ALA A 51 19.57 33.89 18.40
CA ALA A 51 19.02 35.14 18.94
C ALA A 51 20.04 36.29 18.94
N ALA A 52 21.33 35.99 19.14
CA ALA A 52 22.43 36.94 19.00
C ALA A 52 22.72 37.31 17.53
N GLY A 53 21.89 36.85 16.57
CA GLY A 53 22.01 37.21 15.16
C GLY A 53 23.22 36.57 14.46
N HIS A 54 23.84 35.55 15.06
CA HIS A 54 24.85 34.72 14.40
C HIS A 54 24.18 33.79 13.39
N THR A 55 23.54 34.38 12.38
CA THR A 55 23.22 33.68 11.14
C THR A 55 24.53 33.50 10.40
N GLN A 56 24.96 32.26 10.26
CA GLN A 56 26.11 31.92 9.43
C GLN A 56 25.72 32.20 7.98
N HIS A 57 25.93 33.44 7.54
CA HIS A 57 25.86 33.79 6.13
C HIS A 57 26.98 33.03 5.43
N VAL A 58 26.62 31.90 4.82
CA VAL A 58 27.49 31.20 3.89
C VAL A 58 27.71 32.14 2.71
N GLN A 59 28.85 32.84 2.70
CA GLN A 59 29.29 33.57 1.53
C GLN A 59 29.76 32.54 0.50
N VAL A 60 28.88 32.27 -0.47
CA VAL A 60 29.25 31.52 -1.67
C VAL A 60 30.15 32.45 -2.49
N SER A 61 31.45 32.39 -2.22
CA SER A 61 32.47 33.03 -3.05
C SER A 61 32.23 32.61 -4.51
N GLY A 62 32.12 33.61 -5.40
CA GLY A 62 31.82 33.45 -6.83
C GLY A 62 32.91 32.72 -7.61
N GLY A 63 33.14 31.44 -7.30
CA GLY A 63 33.80 30.49 -8.17
C GLY A 63 32.80 30.04 -9.22
N GLN A 64 33.19 30.12 -10.49
CA GLN A 64 32.40 29.57 -11.60
C GLN A 64 32.13 28.10 -11.30
N SER A 65 30.87 27.77 -11.02
CA SER A 65 30.46 26.37 -10.87
C SER A 65 30.66 25.66 -12.21
N PRO A 66 31.16 24.40 -12.21
CA PRO A 66 31.22 23.63 -13.45
C PRO A 66 29.83 23.58 -14.09
N PRO A 67 29.73 23.60 -15.43
CA PRO A 67 28.46 23.54 -16.11
C PRO A 67 27.68 22.33 -15.59
N GLY A 68 26.53 22.59 -14.96
CA GLY A 68 25.64 21.54 -14.49
C GLY A 68 25.24 20.62 -15.65
N PRO A 69 24.81 19.38 -15.35
CA PRO A 69 24.41 18.44 -16.38
C PRO A 69 23.38 19.10 -17.32
N GLN A 70 23.72 19.18 -18.60
CA GLN A 70 22.86 19.80 -19.59
C GLN A 70 21.53 19.05 -19.63
N HIS A 71 20.44 19.74 -19.29
CA HIS A 71 19.11 19.16 -19.28
C HIS A 71 18.68 18.91 -20.72
N ARG A 72 18.93 17.68 -21.21
CA ARG A 72 18.53 17.26 -22.56
C ARG A 72 17.01 17.44 -22.69
N ARG A 73 16.55 18.10 -23.76
CA ARG A 73 15.11 18.25 -24.03
C ARG A 73 14.45 16.86 -24.00
N ARG A 74 13.53 16.66 -23.06
CA ARG A 74 12.74 15.43 -22.97
C ARG A 74 11.84 15.40 -24.20
N GLN A 75 12.03 14.39 -25.04
CA GLN A 75 11.11 14.12 -26.15
C GLN A 75 9.91 13.36 -25.56
N CYS A 76 8.70 13.74 -25.96
CA CYS A 76 7.47 13.16 -25.40
C CYS A 76 7.30 11.73 -25.92
N THR A 77 7.61 10.75 -25.07
CA THR A 77 7.62 9.32 -25.42
C THR A 77 6.23 8.68 -25.38
N ASP A 78 5.22 9.40 -24.87
CA ASP A 78 3.94 8.81 -24.46
C ASP A 78 2.83 8.89 -25.50
N VAL A 79 3.05 9.60 -26.62
CA VAL A 79 2.01 9.81 -27.65
C VAL A 79 1.51 8.48 -28.22
N GLY A 80 2.42 7.54 -28.52
CA GLY A 80 2.05 6.21 -29.00
C GLY A 80 1.25 5.41 -27.97
N CYS A 81 1.67 5.45 -26.71
CA CYS A 81 0.97 4.78 -25.60
C CYS A 81 -0.45 5.32 -25.41
N VAL A 82 -0.62 6.64 -25.50
CA VAL A 82 -1.94 7.29 -25.41
C VAL A 82 -2.84 6.84 -26.56
N LEU A 83 -2.34 6.75 -27.80
CA LEU A 83 -3.14 6.29 -28.93
C LEU A 83 -3.63 4.85 -28.74
N VAL A 84 -2.76 3.94 -28.31
CA VAL A 84 -3.15 2.54 -28.03
C VAL A 84 -4.19 2.48 -26.92
N PHE A 85 -4.02 3.27 -25.86
CA PHE A 85 -4.98 3.34 -24.76
C PHE A 85 -6.36 3.85 -25.23
N LEU A 86 -6.40 4.87 -26.09
CA LEU A 86 -7.66 5.39 -26.63
C LEU A 86 -8.37 4.36 -27.53
N VAL A 87 -7.63 3.59 -28.33
CA VAL A 87 -8.20 2.49 -29.13
C VAL A 87 -8.82 1.42 -28.22
N PHE A 88 -8.13 1.06 -27.13
CA PHE A 88 -8.67 0.12 -26.15
C PHE A 88 -9.95 0.64 -25.49
N LEU A 89 -9.96 1.91 -25.04
CA LEU A 89 -11.15 2.53 -24.45
C LEU A 89 -12.33 2.60 -25.44
N TYR A 90 -12.05 2.91 -26.71
CA TYR A 90 -13.07 2.89 -27.75
C TYR A 90 -13.68 1.49 -27.93
N GLY A 91 -12.84 0.44 -27.93
CA GLY A 91 -13.31 -0.94 -27.96
C GLY A 91 -14.24 -1.28 -26.78
N LEU A 92 -13.86 -0.88 -25.57
CA LEU A 92 -14.72 -1.06 -24.38
C LEU A 92 -16.05 -0.30 -24.51
N TRP A 93 -16.03 0.92 -25.06
CA TRP A 93 -17.24 1.72 -25.24
C TRP A 93 -18.21 1.07 -26.24
N VAL A 94 -17.69 0.50 -27.33
CA VAL A 94 -18.48 -0.25 -28.31
C VAL A 94 -19.11 -1.49 -27.66
N ILE A 95 -18.31 -2.29 -26.93
CA ILE A 95 -18.80 -3.47 -26.22
C ILE A 95 -19.91 -3.08 -25.25
N TRP A 96 -19.70 -2.04 -24.44
CA TRP A 96 -20.70 -1.53 -23.50
C TRP A 96 -22.00 -1.11 -24.21
N GLY A 97 -21.90 -0.41 -25.35
CA GLY A 97 -23.06 0.00 -26.14
C GLY A 97 -23.88 -1.19 -26.67
N VAL A 98 -23.21 -2.25 -27.12
CA VAL A 98 -23.87 -3.49 -27.57
C VAL A 98 -24.49 -4.22 -26.37
N SER A 99 -23.75 -4.38 -25.28
CA SER A 99 -24.24 -5.01 -24.05
C SER A 99 -25.46 -4.30 -23.47
N ARG A 100 -25.57 -2.97 -23.60
CA ARG A 100 -26.76 -2.25 -23.14
C ARG A 100 -28.01 -2.44 -24.00
N ARG A 101 -27.85 -2.74 -25.29
CA ARG A 101 -28.97 -2.91 -26.22
C ARG A 101 -29.48 -4.34 -26.26
N SER A 102 -28.58 -5.32 -26.14
CA SER A 102 -28.90 -6.74 -26.28
C SER A 102 -28.67 -7.55 -25.01
N GLY A 103 -28.04 -6.97 -24.00
CA GLY A 103 -27.76 -7.64 -22.74
C GLY A 103 -28.97 -7.62 -21.82
N ASP A 104 -29.31 -8.79 -21.30
CA ASP A 104 -30.31 -8.94 -20.26
C ASP A 104 -29.60 -9.04 -18.89
N LEU A 105 -29.76 -8.01 -18.06
CA LEU A 105 -29.17 -7.98 -16.72
C LEU A 105 -29.74 -9.07 -15.81
N ALA A 106 -30.95 -9.58 -16.09
CA ALA A 106 -31.55 -10.65 -15.31
C ALA A 106 -30.68 -11.92 -15.33
N LYS A 107 -29.91 -12.14 -16.40
CA LYS A 107 -28.97 -13.27 -16.51
C LYS A 107 -27.72 -13.15 -15.63
N LEU A 108 -27.43 -11.97 -15.09
CA LEU A 108 -26.34 -11.77 -14.14
C LEU A 108 -26.80 -11.93 -12.68
N THR A 109 -28.05 -11.57 -12.40
CA THR A 109 -28.59 -11.54 -11.03
C THR A 109 -29.37 -12.79 -10.67
N HIS A 110 -29.98 -13.43 -11.67
CA HIS A 110 -30.65 -14.71 -11.60
C HIS A 110 -29.89 -15.66 -12.51
N GLY A 111 -30.09 -16.96 -12.36
CA GLY A 111 -29.66 -17.85 -13.43
C GLY A 111 -30.82 -18.53 -14.11
N PHE A 112 -30.43 -19.43 -14.99
CA PHE A 112 -31.30 -20.06 -15.95
C PHE A 112 -31.34 -21.57 -15.72
N ASP A 113 -32.48 -22.18 -16.04
CA ASP A 113 -32.63 -23.62 -16.02
C ASP A 113 -31.97 -24.28 -17.25
N TRP A 114 -32.09 -25.61 -17.38
CA TRP A 114 -31.53 -26.34 -18.51
C TRP A 114 -32.21 -26.04 -19.86
N LYS A 115 -33.41 -25.42 -19.84
CA LYS A 115 -34.14 -24.98 -21.04
C LYS A 115 -33.78 -23.55 -21.45
N GLY A 116 -33.14 -22.81 -20.55
CA GLY A 116 -32.73 -21.41 -20.75
C GLY A 116 -33.69 -20.39 -20.16
N ASP A 117 -34.69 -20.82 -19.38
CA ASP A 117 -35.66 -19.95 -18.71
C ASP A 117 -35.04 -19.36 -17.43
N ILE A 118 -35.22 -18.05 -17.23
CA ILE A 118 -34.67 -17.29 -16.10
C ILE A 118 -35.55 -17.47 -14.86
N CYS A 119 -34.99 -18.18 -13.87
CA CYS A 119 -35.58 -18.40 -12.55
C CYS A 119 -36.01 -17.10 -11.87
N GLY A 120 -37.27 -16.98 -11.46
CA GLY A 120 -37.83 -15.77 -10.83
C GLY A 120 -38.29 -14.66 -11.78
N VAL A 121 -38.14 -14.85 -13.10
CA VAL A 121 -38.50 -13.84 -14.13
C VAL A 121 -39.40 -14.40 -15.22
N ASP A 122 -39.03 -15.55 -15.81
CA ASP A 122 -39.73 -16.14 -16.94
C ASP A 122 -40.96 -16.96 -16.53
N ARG A 123 -41.91 -17.10 -17.46
CA ARG A 123 -43.18 -17.80 -17.24
C ARG A 123 -43.02 -19.29 -16.97
N GLY A 124 -43.45 -19.75 -15.81
CA GLY A 124 -43.35 -21.13 -15.33
C GLY A 124 -42.22 -21.38 -14.33
N VAL A 125 -41.38 -20.37 -14.08
CA VAL A 125 -40.28 -20.42 -13.10
C VAL A 125 -40.24 -19.19 -12.19
N GLU A 126 -41.30 -18.37 -12.17
CA GLU A 126 -41.37 -17.16 -11.32
C GLU A 126 -41.35 -17.50 -9.82
N ASP A 127 -41.85 -18.67 -9.43
CA ASP A 127 -41.88 -19.16 -8.04
C ASP A 127 -40.54 -19.73 -7.57
N LYS A 128 -39.51 -19.77 -8.43
CA LYS A 128 -38.24 -20.45 -8.20
C LYS A 128 -37.06 -19.48 -8.29
N PRO A 129 -36.89 -18.51 -7.36
CA PRO A 129 -35.89 -17.44 -7.51
C PRO A 129 -34.43 -17.87 -7.24
N LEU A 130 -34.15 -19.11 -6.83
CA LEU A 130 -32.81 -19.55 -6.44
C LEU A 130 -32.13 -20.43 -7.49
N LEU A 131 -30.87 -20.09 -7.83
CA LEU A 131 -30.08 -20.80 -8.84
C LEU A 131 -29.13 -21.86 -8.27
N PHE A 132 -28.62 -21.70 -7.05
CA PHE A 132 -27.50 -22.51 -6.57
C PHE A 132 -27.64 -22.90 -5.10
N TRP A 133 -27.85 -24.21 -4.91
CA TRP A 133 -27.92 -24.98 -3.67
C TRP A 133 -29.17 -24.89 -2.81
N CYS A 134 -29.55 -26.07 -2.32
CA CYS A 134 -30.76 -26.40 -1.58
C CYS A 134 -31.05 -25.38 -0.48
N ALA A 135 -32.30 -24.87 -0.44
CA ALA A 135 -32.85 -24.54 0.86
C ALA A 135 -32.72 -25.83 1.70
N PRO A 136 -32.07 -25.79 2.88
CA PRO A 136 -32.19 -26.92 3.79
C PRO A 136 -33.68 -27.13 3.97
N GLU A 137 -34.12 -28.37 3.77
CA GLU A 137 -35.46 -28.80 4.14
C GLU A 137 -35.69 -28.36 5.58
N ALA A 138 -36.32 -27.21 5.78
CA ALA A 138 -37.14 -27.00 6.95
C ALA A 138 -38.36 -27.88 6.70
N GLY A 139 -38.15 -29.19 6.86
CA GLY A 139 -38.98 -30.26 6.34
C GLY A 139 -40.45 -29.91 6.43
N ARG A 140 -41.07 -29.68 5.28
CA ARG A 140 -42.51 -29.72 5.04
C ARG A 140 -42.73 -29.34 3.58
N GLY A 141 -43.19 -30.33 2.80
CA GLY A 141 -43.83 -30.06 1.53
C GLY A 141 -44.97 -29.06 1.73
N ALA A 142 -44.74 -27.81 1.34
CA ALA A 142 -45.79 -26.84 1.13
C ALA A 142 -45.90 -26.59 -0.37
N GLN A 143 -46.24 -27.66 -1.09
CA GLN A 143 -47.11 -27.56 -2.26
C GLN A 143 -48.39 -26.84 -1.80
N PRO A 144 -48.92 -25.85 -2.54
CA PRO A 144 -50.10 -25.11 -2.13
C PRO A 144 -51.30 -26.05 -2.03
N ASP A 145 -51.89 -26.14 -0.84
CA ASP A 145 -53.13 -26.85 -0.66
C ASP A 145 -54.25 -26.09 -1.38
N ARG A 146 -54.96 -26.83 -2.23
CA ARG A 146 -56.17 -26.40 -2.89
C ARG A 146 -57.25 -26.26 -1.82
N GLY A 147 -57.70 -25.02 -1.59
CA GLY A 147 -59.05 -24.71 -1.11
C GLY A 147 -59.29 -24.89 0.38
N LEU A 148 -59.45 -23.77 1.09
CA LEU A 148 -60.61 -23.54 1.96
C LEU A 148 -60.72 -22.04 2.29
N LEU A 149 -61.94 -21.51 2.08
CA LEU A 149 -62.48 -20.17 2.33
C LEU A 149 -62.26 -19.12 1.23
#